data_AF-A0A2E9Z5Q4-F1
#
_entry.id   AF-A0A2E9Z5Q4-F1
#
_cell.length_a   1.000
_cell.length_b   1.000
_cell.length_c   1.000
_cell.angle_alpha   90.00
_cell.angle_beta   90.00
_cell.angle_gamma   90.00
#
_symmetry.space_group_name_H-M   'P 1'
#
loop_
_entity.id
_entity.type
_entity.pdbx_description
1 polymer ?
#
loop_
_entity_poly.entity_id
_entity_poly.type
_entity_poly.pdbx_seq_one_letter_code
_entity_poly.pdbx_strand_id
1 'polypeptide(L)'
;MSHRISDSSCAECGSEVKSLPTTIEFRGQEIHLFHPALCVHCLENICERYSTLCANCGEAIPPYSQVGVLKGNGGENQFVHMTTSCLTVGSAFHGYWGKGKLHNFMEIEAC
;
A
#
# COMPACT_ATOMS: atom_id res chain seq x y z
N MET A 1 14.22 27.17 16.85
CA MET A 1 13.35 26.06 16.38
C MET A 1 14.26 24.90 16.06
N SER A 2 14.50 24.01 17.03
CA SER A 2 15.50 22.95 16.92
C SER A 2 14.84 21.67 16.44
N HIS A 3 15.32 21.15 15.32
CA HIS A 3 14.87 19.93 14.66
C HIS A 3 14.76 18.77 15.66
N ARG A 4 13.54 18.24 15.88
CA ARG A 4 13.39 16.87 16.35
C ARG A 4 13.57 15.97 15.13
N ILE A 5 14.82 15.59 14.87
CA ILE A 5 15.07 14.36 14.14
C ILE A 5 14.64 13.27 15.13
N SER A 6 13.40 12.80 15.02
CA SER A 6 13.04 11.56 15.67
C SER A 6 13.87 10.49 14.98
N ASP A 7 14.89 9.99 15.66
CA ASP A 7 15.71 8.83 15.27
C ASP A 7 14.76 7.65 15.00
N SER A 8 14.21 7.62 13.79
CA SER A 8 13.21 6.66 13.39
C SER A 8 14.02 5.46 12.91
N SER A 9 14.08 4.40 13.70
CA SER A 9 14.71 3.16 13.24
C SER A 9 13.75 2.44 12.28
N CYS A 10 14.30 1.86 11.22
CA CYS A 10 13.55 1.08 10.25
C CYS A 10 12.87 -0.09 10.97
N ALA A 11 11.56 -0.21 10.80
CA ALA A 11 10.77 -1.26 11.45
C ALA A 11 11.16 -2.68 11.00
N GLU A 12 11.83 -2.84 9.84
CA GLU A 12 12.30 -4.15 9.36
C GLU A 12 13.71 -4.50 9.82
N CYS A 13 14.67 -3.59 9.61
CA CYS A 13 16.10 -3.91 9.76
C CYS A 13 16.78 -3.14 10.90
N GLY A 14 16.07 -2.24 11.58
CA GLY A 14 16.60 -1.41 12.66
C GLY A 14 17.58 -0.32 12.22
N SER A 15 17.88 -0.20 10.92
CA SER A 15 18.76 0.86 10.40
C SER A 15 18.12 2.24 10.54
N GLU A 16 18.94 3.28 10.65
CA GLU A 16 18.47 4.66 10.73
C GLU A 16 17.67 5.08 9.48
N VAL A 17 16.46 5.62 9.70
CA VAL A 17 15.65 6.27 8.66
C VAL A 17 15.92 7.76 8.70
N LYS A 18 16.61 8.26 7.67
CA LYS A 18 17.09 9.65 7.58
C LYS A 18 15.96 10.69 7.48
N SER A 19 14.82 10.31 6.92
CA SER A 19 13.70 11.21 6.70
C SER A 19 12.38 10.44 6.57
N LEU A 20 11.30 11.02 7.07
CA LEU A 20 9.92 10.61 6.80
C LEU A 20 9.21 11.72 6.00
N PRO A 21 8.38 11.37 5.00
CA PRO A 21 8.11 10.02 4.52
C PRO A 21 9.33 9.40 3.82
N THR A 22 9.41 8.08 3.88
CA THR A 22 10.34 7.34 3.02
C THR A 22 9.76 7.36 1.61
N THR A 23 10.50 7.95 0.68
CA THR A 23 10.06 8.09 -0.71
C THR A 23 10.88 7.17 -1.60
N ILE A 24 10.22 6.39 -2.45
CA ILE A 24 10.84 5.53 -3.47
C ILE A 24 10.06 5.64 -4.78
N GLU A 25 10.71 5.29 -5.89
CA GLU A 25 10.04 5.03 -7.16
C GLU A 25 9.98 3.52 -7.40
N PHE A 26 8.78 2.96 -7.48
CA PHE A 26 8.57 1.53 -7.72
C PHE A 26 7.72 1.34 -8.97
N ARG A 27 8.32 0.73 -10.00
CA ARG A 27 7.66 0.47 -11.31
C ARG A 27 7.00 1.72 -11.91
N GLY A 28 7.68 2.87 -11.82
CA GLY A 28 7.18 4.15 -12.34
C GLY A 28 6.12 4.82 -11.46
N GLN A 29 5.86 4.30 -10.26
CA GLN A 29 4.98 4.91 -9.26
C GLN A 29 5.82 5.50 -8.13
N GLU A 30 5.60 6.77 -7.81
CA GLU A 30 6.19 7.40 -6.63
C GLU A 30 5.41 6.99 -5.36
N ILE A 31 6.10 6.41 -4.39
CA ILE A 31 5.51 5.94 -3.13
C ILE A 31 6.06 6.79 -1.99
N HIS A 32 5.17 7.40 -1.21
CA HIS A 32 5.51 8.13 0.01
C HIS A 32 4.96 7.40 1.24
N LEU A 33 5.82 6.74 2.01
CA LEU A 33 5.44 6.02 3.22
C LEU A 33 5.75 6.83 4.48
N PHE A 34 4.70 7.26 5.18
CA PHE A 34 4.83 7.98 6.45
C PHE A 34 4.90 7.04 7.66
N HIS A 35 4.20 5.90 7.60
CA HIS A 35 4.19 4.89 8.65
C HIS A 35 3.88 3.51 8.06
N PRO A 36 4.57 2.43 8.47
CA PRO A 36 5.69 2.41 9.42
C PRO A 36 6.95 3.09 8.87
N ALA A 37 7.87 3.49 9.75
CA ALA A 37 9.16 4.05 9.34
C ALA A 37 10.03 2.95 8.73
N LEU A 38 10.30 3.02 7.43
CA LEU A 38 11.10 2.03 6.69
C LEU A 38 12.26 2.71 6.00
N CYS A 39 13.43 2.08 5.92
CA CYS A 39 14.48 2.57 5.03
C CYS A 39 14.10 2.26 3.57
N VAL A 40 14.68 3.02 2.62
CA VAL A 40 14.44 2.88 1.18
C VAL A 40 14.56 1.41 0.72
N HIS A 41 15.66 0.75 1.10
CA HIS A 41 15.93 -0.63 0.71
C HIS A 41 14.88 -1.63 1.25
N CYS A 42 14.44 -1.47 2.49
CA CYS A 42 13.40 -2.33 3.05
C CYS A 42 12.04 -2.07 2.39
N LEU A 43 11.72 -0.81 2.09
CA LEU A 43 10.47 -0.46 1.41
C LEU A 43 10.43 -1.05 0.00
N GLU A 44 11.49 -0.89 -0.80
CA GLU A 44 11.61 -1.49 -2.13
C GLU A 44 11.44 -3.01 -2.10
N ASN A 45 12.16 -3.70 -1.20
CA ASN A 45 12.08 -5.14 -1.05
C ASN A 45 10.68 -5.62 -0.60
N ILE A 46 10.00 -4.84 0.24
CA ILE A 46 8.60 -5.10 0.62
C ILE A 46 7.70 -4.95 -0.61
N CYS A 47 7.86 -3.89 -1.38
CA CYS A 47 7.12 -3.69 -2.62
C CYS A 47 7.34 -4.84 -3.61
N GLU A 48 8.58 -5.29 -3.82
CA GLU A 48 8.86 -6.43 -4.71
C GLU A 48 8.18 -7.73 -4.27
N ARG A 49 8.20 -8.02 -2.97
CA ARG A 49 7.70 -9.31 -2.44
C ARG A 49 6.20 -9.36 -2.24
N TYR A 50 5.60 -8.23 -1.85
CA TYR A 50 4.24 -8.21 -1.32
C TYR A 50 3.28 -7.35 -2.13
N SER A 51 3.72 -6.74 -3.24
CA SER A 51 2.79 -6.11 -4.16
C SER A 51 1.81 -7.12 -4.74
N THR A 52 0.57 -6.70 -4.93
CA THR A 52 -0.44 -7.45 -5.67
C THR A 52 -0.73 -6.75 -7.00
N LEU A 53 -1.46 -7.38 -7.91
CA LEU A 53 -1.84 -6.77 -9.18
C LEU A 53 -3.25 -6.18 -9.08
N CYS A 54 -3.44 -5.00 -9.64
CA CYS A 54 -4.77 -4.43 -9.80
C CYS A 54 -5.53 -5.20 -10.87
N ALA A 55 -6.69 -5.74 -10.51
CA ALA A 55 -7.54 -6.52 -11.42
C ALA A 55 -8.09 -5.71 -12.60
N ASN A 56 -8.07 -4.37 -12.52
CA ASN A 56 -8.58 -3.48 -13.57
C ASN A 56 -7.51 -3.05 -14.59
N CYS A 57 -6.38 -2.48 -14.14
CA CYS A 57 -5.32 -1.98 -15.03
C CYS A 57 -4.13 -2.92 -15.19
N GLY A 58 -4.02 -3.99 -14.38
CA GLY A 58 -2.89 -4.92 -14.40
C GLY A 58 -1.62 -4.42 -13.70
N GLU A 59 -1.58 -3.14 -13.29
CA GLU A 59 -0.41 -2.56 -12.62
C GLU A 59 -0.29 -2.98 -11.15
N ALA A 60 0.91 -2.85 -10.60
CA ALA A 60 1.19 -3.22 -9.22
C ALA A 60 0.46 -2.30 -8.22
N ILE A 61 -0.08 -2.91 -7.18
CA ILE A 61 -0.54 -2.25 -5.97
C ILE A 61 0.53 -2.50 -4.90
N PRO A 62 1.31 -1.48 -4.51
CA PRO A 62 2.33 -1.66 -3.49
C PRO A 62 1.68 -1.90 -2.12
N PRO A 63 2.37 -2.62 -1.21
CA PRO A 63 2.02 -2.65 0.21
C PRO A 63 1.85 -1.26 0.78
N TYR A 64 1.08 -1.18 1.86
CA TYR A 64 0.69 0.03 2.55
C TYR A 64 -0.25 0.96 1.76
N SER A 65 -0.95 0.41 0.75
CA SER A 65 -1.92 1.15 -0.07
C SER A 65 -3.36 0.88 0.37
N GLN A 66 -4.22 1.88 0.25
CA GLN A 66 -5.67 1.64 0.25
C GLN A 66 -6.07 0.96 -1.06
N VAL A 67 -6.97 -0.01 -0.94
CA VAL A 67 -7.44 -0.82 -2.08
C VAL A 67 -8.96 -0.96 -2.07
N GLY A 68 -9.53 -0.96 -3.27
CA GLY A 68 -10.87 -1.50 -3.49
C GLY A 68 -10.80 -3.03 -3.56
N VAL A 69 -11.84 -3.71 -3.11
CA VAL A 69 -11.90 -5.17 -3.07
C VAL A 69 -13.08 -5.66 -3.87
N LEU A 70 -12.82 -6.50 -4.88
CA LEU A 70 -13.84 -7.18 -5.67
C LEU A 70 -13.92 -8.62 -5.18
N LYS A 71 -15.13 -9.10 -4.89
CA LYS A 71 -15.36 -10.53 -4.61
C LYS A 71 -15.40 -11.26 -5.95
N GLY A 72 -14.37 -12.05 -6.25
CA GLY A 72 -14.34 -12.86 -7.47
C GLY A 72 -15.34 -14.01 -7.42
N ASN A 73 -15.76 -14.51 -8.59
CA ASN A 73 -16.73 -15.61 -8.71
C ASN A 73 -16.25 -16.93 -8.07
N GLY A 74 -14.94 -17.09 -7.83
CA GLY A 74 -14.33 -18.24 -7.15
C GLY A 74 -14.20 -18.09 -5.63
N GLY A 75 -14.70 -17.00 -5.04
CA GLY A 75 -14.56 -16.71 -3.62
C GLY A 75 -13.23 -16.05 -3.22
N GLU A 76 -12.31 -15.84 -4.16
CA GLU A 76 -11.07 -15.11 -3.93
C GLU A 76 -11.28 -13.59 -4.08
N ASN A 77 -10.65 -12.83 -3.18
CA ASN A 77 -10.65 -11.38 -3.24
C ASN A 77 -9.68 -10.90 -4.32
N GLN A 78 -10.18 -10.07 -5.23
CA GLN A 78 -9.39 -9.32 -6.19
C GLN A 78 -9.24 -7.88 -5.69
N PHE A 79 -8.11 -7.25 -6.02
CA PHE A 79 -7.78 -5.92 -5.52
C PHE A 79 -7.71 -4.94 -6.67
N VAL A 80 -8.17 -3.72 -6.44
CA VAL A 80 -8.08 -2.62 -7.41
C VAL A 80 -7.51 -1.36 -6.76
N HIS A 81 -6.81 -0.55 -7.55
CA HIS A 81 -6.35 0.75 -7.08
C HIS A 81 -7.53 1.63 -6.68
N MET A 82 -7.35 2.42 -5.62
CA MET A 82 -8.29 3.47 -5.20
C MET A 82 -8.16 4.74 -6.05
N THR A 83 -8.21 4.60 -7.38
CA THR A 83 -8.14 5.72 -8.33
C THR A 83 -9.41 5.79 -9.16
N THR A 84 -9.76 6.96 -9.69
CA THR A 84 -10.96 7.13 -10.53
C THR A 84 -10.96 6.20 -11.75
N SER A 85 -9.78 5.87 -12.28
CA SER A 85 -9.62 4.95 -13.42
C SER A 85 -9.85 3.47 -13.06
N CYS A 86 -9.69 3.08 -11.79
CA CYS A 86 -9.82 1.70 -11.33
C CYS A 86 -11.02 1.45 -10.41
N LEU A 87 -11.64 2.50 -9.88
CA LEU A 87 -12.82 2.44 -9.00
C LEU A 87 -14.15 2.37 -9.76
N THR A 88 -14.17 2.60 -11.08
CA THR A 88 -15.38 2.52 -11.92
C THR A 88 -16.03 1.13 -11.92
N VAL A 89 -15.38 0.11 -11.37
CA VAL A 89 -15.92 -1.25 -11.17
C VAL A 89 -16.75 -1.41 -9.88
N GLY A 90 -16.99 -0.35 -9.11
CA GLY A 90 -18.07 -0.33 -8.11
C GLY A 90 -17.87 -1.27 -6.92
N SER A 91 -16.66 -1.38 -6.36
CA SER A 91 -16.51 -2.14 -5.12
C SER A 91 -17.13 -1.38 -3.95
N ALA A 92 -18.21 -1.91 -3.38
CA ALA A 92 -18.69 -1.50 -2.05
C ALA A 92 -17.66 -1.83 -0.95
N PHE A 93 -16.69 -2.71 -1.25
CA PHE A 93 -15.69 -3.18 -0.31
C PHE A 93 -14.35 -2.46 -0.47
N HIS A 94 -13.76 -2.11 0.66
CA HIS A 94 -12.51 -1.38 0.77
C HIS A 94 -11.61 -2.02 1.83
N GLY A 95 -10.32 -1.80 1.71
CA GLY A 95 -9.38 -2.18 2.75
C GLY A 95 -8.00 -1.60 2.55
N TYR A 96 -7.05 -2.14 3.31
CA TYR A 96 -5.66 -1.73 3.32
C TYR A 96 -4.77 -2.92 2.99
N TRP A 97 -4.03 -2.82 1.88
CA TRP A 97 -3.11 -3.86 1.47
C TRP A 97 -1.81 -3.72 2.25
N GLY A 98 -1.52 -4.64 3.17
CA GLY A 98 -0.28 -4.70 3.93
C GLY A 98 0.79 -5.55 3.25
N LYS A 99 1.60 -6.26 4.03
CA LYS A 99 2.60 -7.21 3.52
C LYS A 99 1.95 -8.53 3.09
N GLY A 100 1.25 -8.52 1.95
CA GLY A 100 0.61 -9.70 1.36
C GLY A 100 -0.70 -10.11 2.04
N LYS A 101 -1.29 -9.21 2.84
CA LYS A 101 -2.55 -9.44 3.55
C LYS A 101 -3.44 -8.21 3.46
N LEU A 102 -4.74 -8.45 3.33
CA LEU A 102 -5.76 -7.43 3.43
C LEU A 102 -6.06 -7.14 4.90
N HIS A 103 -6.04 -5.86 5.27
CA HIS A 103 -6.40 -5.34 6.58
C HIS A 103 -7.59 -4.39 6.46
N ASN A 104 -8.26 -4.13 7.58
CA ASN A 104 -9.35 -3.13 7.68
C ASN A 104 -10.39 -3.26 6.57
N PHE A 105 -10.77 -4.51 6.26
CA PHE A 105 -11.79 -4.80 5.26
C PHE A 105 -13.14 -4.27 5.74
N MET A 106 -13.74 -3.37 4.96
CA MET A 106 -15.02 -2.74 5.27
C MET A 106 -15.91 -2.78 4.04
N GLU A 107 -17.20 -2.99 4.26
CA GLU A 107 -18.26 -2.78 3.28
C GLU A 107 -18.89 -1.42 3.57
N ILE A 108 -18.93 -0.53 2.58
CA ILE A 108 -19.69 0.70 2.66
C ILE A 108 -21.11 0.35 2.20
N GLU A 109 -22.05 0.26 3.14
CA GLU A 109 -23.47 0.18 2.80
C GLU A 109 -23.86 1.44 2.03
N ALA A 110 -24.36 1.27 0.81
CA ALA A 110 -24.98 2.36 0.08
C ALA A 110 -26.31 2.69 0.78
N CYS A 111 -26.38 3.88 1.40
CA CYS A 111 -27.62 4.46 1.92
C CYS A 111 -28.58 4.86 0.80
#